data_AF-A0AAN6CB81-F1
#
_entry.id   AF-A0AAN6CB81-F1
#
_cell.length_a   1.000
_cell.length_b   1.000
_cell.length_c   1.000
_cell.angle_alpha   90.00
_cell.angle_beta   90.00
_cell.angle_gamma   90.00
#
_symmetry.space_group_name_H-M   'P 1'
#
loop_
_entity.id
_entity.type
_entity.pdbx_description
1 polymer ?
#
loop_
_entity_poly.entity_id
_entity_poly.type
_entity_poly.pdbx_seq_one_letter_code
_entity_poly.pdbx_strand_id
1 'polypeptide(L)'
;MELITFLLRVAAFTLFAALPTVHATYYDIPWNQTAGETFNVTIKQNVDPNSENGRISDSYRVYLALTPPGWGTGPDCWLQWLVPLDETQVNITIPPDVAPDGARITLSTCLTSAKKGGKRITGWDYSGRTMISGLNATWSQAELDGRTMGDQDEVSCEAYGCVRSCYDQYYKGDSDDEEYNRKSYACWKACARDLNPSSAASLNAMPIRSLLGVGVVVGFLHLIVGAL
;
A
#
# COMPACT_ATOMS: atom_id res chain seq x y z
N MET A 1 -28.91 36.98 42.91
CA MET A 1 -29.31 35.86 42.04
C MET A 1 -29.13 36.18 40.54
N GLU A 2 -28.19 37.06 40.17
CA GLU A 2 -28.03 37.54 38.78
C GLU A 2 -26.67 37.14 38.17
N LEU A 3 -25.70 36.74 39.00
CA LEU A 3 -24.33 36.45 38.55
C LEU A 3 -24.16 35.02 37.98
N ILE A 4 -24.97 34.07 38.45
CA ILE A 4 -24.90 32.65 38.05
C ILE A 4 -25.49 32.45 36.65
N THR A 5 -26.49 33.25 36.29
CA THR A 5 -27.17 33.21 34.99
C THR A 5 -26.30 33.75 33.85
N PHE A 6 -25.32 34.61 34.14
CA PHE A 6 -24.42 35.17 33.13
C PHE A 6 -23.28 34.20 32.77
N LEU A 7 -22.74 33.46 33.74
CA LEU A 7 -21.67 32.47 33.51
C LEU A 7 -22.15 31.26 32.70
N LEU A 8 -23.42 30.84 32.86
CA LEU A 8 -24.02 29.77 32.06
C LEU A 8 -24.28 30.17 30.59
N ARG A 9 -24.37 31.47 30.29
CA ARG A 9 -24.52 31.96 28.90
C ARG A 9 -23.18 32.10 28.16
N VAL A 10 -22.07 32.31 28.89
CA VAL A 10 -20.73 32.40 28.28
C VAL A 10 -20.16 31.01 27.98
N ALA A 11 -20.54 29.97 28.73
CA ALA A 11 -20.14 28.59 28.44
C ALA A 11 -20.85 27.95 27.24
N ALA A 12 -21.91 28.58 26.71
CA ALA A 12 -22.69 28.05 25.59
C ALA A 12 -22.14 28.44 24.19
N PHE A 13 -21.08 29.25 24.11
CA PHE A 13 -20.57 29.79 22.84
C PHE A 13 -19.17 29.30 22.40
N THR A 14 -18.56 28.35 23.11
CA THR A 14 -17.28 27.74 22.69
C THR A 14 -17.35 26.22 22.65
N LEU A 15 -18.45 25.68 22.11
CA LEU A 15 -18.53 24.29 21.71
C LEU A 15 -18.97 24.19 20.24
N PHE A 16 -18.37 25.01 19.37
CA PHE A 16 -18.06 24.48 18.04
C PHE A 16 -16.97 23.44 18.27
N ALA A 17 -17.42 22.23 18.61
CA ALA A 17 -16.62 21.04 18.41
C ALA A 17 -16.04 21.18 17.01
N ALA A 18 -14.72 21.28 16.91
CA ALA A 18 -14.03 20.99 15.67
C ALA A 18 -14.43 19.56 15.34
N LEU A 19 -15.51 19.40 14.57
CA LEU A 19 -15.83 18.14 13.94
C LEU A 19 -14.56 17.81 13.16
N PRO A 20 -13.88 16.69 13.46
CA PRO A 20 -12.75 16.31 12.65
C PRO A 20 -13.26 16.32 11.22
N THR A 21 -12.68 17.14 10.36
CA THR A 21 -13.00 17.17 8.94
C THR A 21 -12.71 15.77 8.45
N VAL A 22 -13.77 14.98 8.28
CA VAL A 22 -13.65 13.58 7.88
C VAL A 22 -13.06 13.62 6.48
N HIS A 23 -11.81 13.20 6.38
CA HIS A 23 -11.19 12.92 5.09
C HIS A 23 -11.99 11.76 4.47
N ALA A 24 -12.55 11.99 3.29
CA ALA A 24 -13.30 10.96 2.57
C ALA A 24 -12.71 10.79 1.19
N THR A 25 -12.25 9.59 0.88
CA THR A 25 -11.76 9.27 -0.46
C THR A 25 -12.88 8.68 -1.29
N TYR A 26 -13.08 9.22 -2.50
CA TYR A 26 -13.96 8.62 -3.50
C TYR A 26 -13.14 7.82 -4.50
N TYR A 27 -13.64 6.64 -4.85
CA TYR A 27 -13.06 5.73 -5.82
C TYR A 27 -14.09 5.40 -6.90
N ASP A 28 -13.67 5.46 -8.16
CA ASP A 28 -14.35 4.85 -9.29
C ASP A 28 -13.35 3.95 -10.01
N ILE A 29 -13.52 2.65 -9.78
CA ILE A 29 -12.66 1.59 -10.30
C ILE A 29 -13.46 0.90 -11.40
N PRO A 30 -12.89 0.72 -12.60
CA PRO A 30 -13.55 -0.06 -13.65
C PRO A 30 -13.90 -1.48 -13.15
N TRP A 31 -14.75 -2.19 -13.87
CA TRP A 31 -15.12 -3.58 -13.56
C TRP A 31 -14.31 -4.55 -14.44
N ASN A 32 -14.13 -5.80 -13.99
CA ASN A 32 -13.44 -6.87 -14.72
C ASN A 32 -11.98 -6.58 -15.12
N GLN A 33 -11.14 -6.33 -14.12
CA GLN A 33 -9.71 -6.07 -14.31
C GLN A 33 -8.98 -7.39 -14.45
N THR A 34 -7.98 -7.42 -15.32
CA THR A 34 -7.03 -8.53 -15.42
C THR A 34 -5.70 -8.11 -14.82
N ALA A 35 -5.11 -8.94 -13.97
CA ALA A 35 -3.77 -8.70 -13.45
C ALA A 35 -2.74 -8.62 -14.59
N GLY A 36 -1.74 -7.77 -14.42
CA GLY A 36 -0.74 -7.44 -15.43
C GLY A 36 -1.19 -6.43 -16.50
N GLU A 37 -2.49 -6.13 -16.60
CA GLU A 37 -2.99 -5.05 -17.45
C GLU A 37 -3.06 -3.73 -16.69
N THR A 38 -2.70 -2.64 -17.35
CA THR A 38 -2.86 -1.28 -16.80
C THR A 38 -4.29 -0.81 -17.04
N PHE A 39 -4.95 -0.33 -15.99
CA PHE A 39 -6.26 0.29 -16.05
C PHE A 39 -6.27 1.64 -15.32
N ASN A 40 -7.12 2.56 -15.76
CA ASN A 40 -7.24 3.88 -15.14
C ASN A 40 -8.33 3.85 -14.05
N VAL A 41 -7.99 4.38 -12.87
CA VAL A 41 -8.86 4.51 -11.72
C VAL A 41 -9.07 5.99 -11.42
N THR A 42 -10.31 6.40 -11.16
CA THR A 42 -10.56 7.73 -10.62
C THR A 42 -10.48 7.70 -9.10
N ILE A 43 -9.58 8.50 -8.52
CA ILE A 43 -9.41 8.65 -7.08
C ILE A 43 -9.57 10.14 -6.74
N LYS A 44 -10.48 10.48 -5.83
CA LYS A 44 -10.64 11.87 -5.37
C LYS A 44 -10.45 11.94 -3.87
N GLN A 45 -9.38 12.61 -3.45
CA GLN A 45 -9.07 12.90 -2.06
C GLN A 45 -9.86 14.15 -1.65
N ASN A 46 -10.98 13.99 -0.93
CA ASN A 46 -11.75 15.14 -0.45
C ASN A 46 -11.14 15.64 0.86
N VAL A 47 -10.11 16.47 0.72
CA VAL A 47 -9.40 17.10 1.85
C VAL A 47 -9.75 18.59 1.89
N ASP A 48 -10.24 19.07 3.03
CA ASP A 48 -10.34 20.52 3.24
C ASP A 48 -8.92 21.11 3.31
N PRO A 49 -8.54 22.04 2.41
CA PRO A 49 -7.21 22.63 2.40
C PRO A 49 -6.87 23.40 3.69
N ASN A 50 -7.89 23.83 4.44
CA ASN A 50 -7.72 24.52 5.72
C ASN A 50 -7.68 23.56 6.92
N SER A 51 -7.94 22.26 6.74
CA SER A 51 -7.77 21.26 7.80
C SER A 51 -6.29 21.06 8.14
N GLU A 52 -6.00 20.45 9.30
CA GLU A 52 -4.63 20.08 9.66
C GLU A 52 -3.99 19.19 8.58
N ASN A 53 -4.71 18.14 8.15
CA ASN A 53 -4.25 17.22 7.12
C ASN A 53 -4.06 17.92 5.76
N GLY A 54 -4.98 18.79 5.34
CA GLY A 54 -4.88 19.52 4.08
C GLY A 54 -3.71 20.50 4.03
N ARG A 55 -3.37 21.12 5.16
CA ARG A 55 -2.21 22.04 5.23
C ARG A 55 -0.86 21.33 5.16
N ILE A 56 -0.79 20.06 5.53
CA ILE A 56 0.47 19.30 5.64
C ILE A 56 0.62 18.20 4.59
N SER A 57 -0.41 17.96 3.77
CA SER A 57 -0.37 17.04 2.64
C SER A 57 -0.35 17.79 1.31
N ASP A 58 0.37 17.24 0.35
CA ASP A 58 0.46 17.72 -1.03
C ASP A 58 0.33 16.58 -2.05
N SER A 59 0.21 15.35 -1.54
CA SER A 59 0.16 14.12 -2.31
C SER A 59 -0.63 13.05 -1.56
N TYR A 60 -0.89 11.93 -2.22
CA TYR A 60 -1.36 10.69 -1.62
C TYR A 60 -0.61 9.51 -2.21
N ARG A 61 -0.59 8.40 -1.47
CA ARG A 61 -0.08 7.10 -1.95
C ARG A 61 -1.24 6.16 -2.23
N VAL A 62 -1.11 5.34 -3.27
CA VAL A 62 -2.06 4.26 -3.59
C VAL A 62 -1.41 2.92 -3.29
N TYR A 63 -2.12 2.09 -2.55
CA TYR A 63 -1.70 0.75 -2.16
C TYR A 63 -2.67 -0.29 -2.70
N LEU A 64 -2.13 -1.49 -2.89
CA LEU A 64 -2.94 -2.70 -2.89
C LEU A 64 -3.14 -3.13 -1.44
N ALA A 65 -4.39 -3.36 -1.06
CA ALA A 65 -4.73 -3.91 0.23
C ALA A 65 -5.33 -5.31 0.07
N LEU A 66 -4.76 -6.27 0.78
CA LEU A 66 -5.21 -7.66 0.75
C LEU A 66 -5.93 -8.02 2.04
N THR A 67 -6.68 -9.12 1.99
CA THR A 67 -7.24 -9.76 3.19
C THR A 67 -6.83 -11.23 3.18
N PRO A 68 -5.65 -11.57 3.71
CA PRO A 68 -5.25 -12.95 3.77
C PRO A 68 -6.14 -13.71 4.78
N PRO A 69 -6.28 -15.04 4.62
CA PRO A 69 -7.09 -15.84 5.53
C PRO A 69 -6.65 -15.66 7.00
N GLY A 70 -7.62 -15.45 7.89
CA GLY A 70 -7.36 -15.41 9.34
C GLY A 70 -7.16 -14.02 9.95
N TRP A 71 -7.05 -12.95 9.15
CA TRP A 71 -6.89 -11.59 9.67
C TRP A 71 -7.55 -10.50 8.81
N GLY A 72 -7.45 -9.24 9.25
CA GLY A 72 -8.15 -8.09 8.67
C GLY A 72 -7.53 -7.58 7.36
N THR A 73 -8.29 -6.75 6.64
CA THR A 73 -7.80 -6.07 5.43
C THR A 73 -6.79 -4.99 5.78
N GLY A 74 -5.66 -4.94 5.07
CA GLY A 74 -4.64 -3.90 5.24
C GLY A 74 -3.82 -3.68 3.97
N PRO A 75 -3.12 -2.53 3.85
CA PRO A 75 -2.20 -2.28 2.74
C PRO A 75 -0.96 -3.16 2.84
N ASP A 76 -0.57 -3.75 1.72
CA ASP A 76 0.55 -4.71 1.66
C ASP A 76 1.71 -4.18 0.83
N CYS A 77 1.41 -3.50 -0.28
CA CYS A 77 2.39 -2.94 -1.20
C CYS A 77 1.85 -1.68 -1.85
N TRP A 78 2.73 -0.78 -2.27
CA TRP A 78 2.32 0.41 -3.00
C TRP A 78 2.22 0.14 -4.50
N LEU A 79 1.17 0.67 -5.11
CA LEU A 79 0.93 0.69 -6.56
C LEU A 79 1.40 2.02 -7.18
N GLN A 80 1.17 3.12 -6.46
CA GLN A 80 1.63 4.46 -6.86
C GLN A 80 2.17 5.17 -5.63
N TRP A 81 3.44 5.55 -5.67
CA TRP A 81 4.16 6.03 -4.49
C TRP A 81 3.80 7.46 -4.07
N LEU A 82 3.74 8.40 -5.02
CA LEU A 82 3.35 9.80 -4.79
C LEU A 82 2.50 10.32 -5.94
N VAL A 83 1.20 10.47 -5.69
CA VAL A 83 0.24 11.08 -6.61
C VAL A 83 -0.12 12.48 -6.09
N PRO A 84 -0.02 13.55 -6.91
CA PRO A 84 -0.46 14.89 -6.51
C PRO A 84 -1.94 14.91 -6.07
N LEU A 85 -2.30 15.72 -5.07
CA LEU A 85 -3.69 15.74 -4.55
C LEU A 85 -4.75 16.19 -5.57
N ASP A 86 -4.35 17.00 -6.54
CA ASP A 86 -5.21 17.48 -7.63
C ASP A 86 -5.31 16.48 -8.79
N GLU A 87 -4.43 15.47 -8.84
CA GLU A 87 -4.49 14.39 -9.81
C GLU A 87 -5.54 13.36 -9.39
N THR A 88 -6.51 13.16 -10.28
CA THR A 88 -7.65 12.27 -10.01
C THR A 88 -7.66 11.03 -10.88
N GLN A 89 -6.90 11.01 -11.98
CA GLN A 89 -6.81 9.86 -12.87
C GLN A 89 -5.49 9.13 -12.61
N VAL A 90 -5.59 7.90 -12.15
CA VAL A 90 -4.44 7.12 -11.72
C VAL A 90 -4.40 5.81 -12.49
N ASN A 91 -3.36 5.62 -13.30
CA ASN A 91 -3.13 4.35 -13.96
C ASN A 91 -2.55 3.34 -12.96
N ILE A 92 -3.19 2.18 -12.84
CA ILE A 92 -2.83 1.11 -11.92
C ILE A 92 -2.55 -0.15 -12.72
N THR A 93 -1.45 -0.81 -12.41
CA THR A 93 -1.15 -2.19 -12.85
C THR A 93 -1.01 -3.04 -11.60
N ILE A 94 -1.74 -4.14 -11.53
CA ILE A 94 -1.66 -5.08 -10.41
C ILE A 94 -0.91 -6.32 -10.89
N PRO A 95 0.31 -6.59 -10.39
CA PRO A 95 1.09 -7.74 -10.83
C PRO A 95 0.37 -9.06 -10.55
N PRO A 96 0.40 -10.05 -11.48
CA PRO A 96 -0.27 -11.35 -11.29
C PRO A 96 0.16 -12.11 -10.03
N ASP A 97 1.41 -11.95 -9.61
CA ASP A 97 2.03 -12.65 -8.49
C ASP A 97 1.84 -11.95 -7.14
N VAL A 98 1.08 -10.84 -7.09
CA VAL A 98 0.87 -10.08 -5.85
C VAL A 98 -0.08 -10.79 -4.88
N ALA A 99 -1.04 -11.58 -5.37
CA ALA A 99 -2.03 -12.25 -4.56
C ALA A 99 -2.55 -13.53 -5.24
N PRO A 100 -3.16 -14.47 -4.51
CA PRO A 100 -3.80 -15.63 -5.11
C PRO A 100 -5.10 -15.30 -5.85
N ASP A 101 -5.49 -16.19 -6.76
CA ASP A 101 -6.81 -16.12 -7.38
C ASP A 101 -7.94 -16.18 -6.33
N GLY A 102 -8.98 -15.37 -6.53
CA GLY A 102 -10.08 -15.22 -5.59
C GLY A 102 -9.74 -14.48 -4.29
N ALA A 103 -8.53 -13.93 -4.14
CA ALA A 103 -8.19 -13.08 -3.01
C ALA A 103 -9.12 -11.85 -2.94
N ARG A 104 -9.43 -11.41 -1.70
CA ARG A 104 -10.17 -10.17 -1.49
C ARG A 104 -9.21 -9.00 -1.59
N ILE A 105 -9.44 -8.16 -2.61
CA ILE A 105 -8.59 -7.02 -2.92
C ILE A 105 -9.40 -5.72 -2.79
N THR A 106 -8.77 -4.72 -2.20
CA THR A 106 -9.21 -3.33 -2.23
C THR A 106 -8.03 -2.44 -2.63
N LEU A 107 -8.33 -1.27 -3.19
CA LEU A 107 -7.36 -0.20 -3.24
C LEU A 107 -7.41 0.53 -1.91
N SER A 108 -6.26 1.00 -1.45
CA SER A 108 -6.19 1.87 -0.29
C SER A 108 -5.38 3.12 -0.60
N THR A 109 -5.71 4.22 0.06
CA THR A 109 -4.92 5.45 -0.01
C THR A 109 -4.62 6.01 1.36
N CYS A 110 -3.53 6.76 1.45
CA CYS A 110 -3.27 7.66 2.56
C CYS A 110 -2.75 8.99 2.03
N LEU A 111 -3.01 10.08 2.74
CA LEU A 111 -2.39 11.37 2.43
C LEU A 111 -0.91 11.33 2.79
N THR A 112 -0.08 11.93 1.95
CA THR A 112 1.36 12.01 2.09
C THR A 112 1.87 13.44 1.92
N SER A 113 3.14 13.65 2.27
CA SER A 113 3.85 14.89 1.98
C SER A 113 5.12 14.61 1.18
N ALA A 114 5.12 14.94 -0.10
CA ALA A 114 6.26 14.89 -1.00
C ALA A 114 7.41 15.76 -0.46
N LYS A 115 7.09 16.93 0.11
CA LYS A 115 8.05 17.80 0.83
C LYS A 115 8.74 17.12 2.01
N LYS A 116 8.14 16.07 2.58
CA LYS A 116 8.69 15.25 3.68
C LYS A 116 9.12 13.86 3.19
N GLY A 117 9.56 13.75 1.94
CA GLY A 117 10.03 12.49 1.35
C GLY A 117 8.93 11.44 1.16
N GLY A 118 7.68 11.87 1.05
CA GLY A 118 6.52 10.98 0.97
C GLY A 118 6.10 10.39 2.31
N LYS A 119 6.42 11.05 3.43
CA LYS A 119 5.92 10.61 4.74
C LYS A 119 4.39 10.58 4.76
N ARG A 120 3.82 9.48 5.26
CA ARG A 120 2.40 9.30 5.52
C ARG A 120 1.90 10.28 6.59
N ILE A 121 0.76 10.91 6.31
CA ILE A 121 0.10 11.90 7.16
C ILE A 121 -1.12 11.30 7.86
N THR A 122 -1.91 10.50 7.14
CA THR A 122 -3.16 9.92 7.66
C THR A 122 -3.10 8.41 7.84
N GLY A 123 -4.15 7.86 8.44
CA GLY A 123 -4.50 6.46 8.27
C GLY A 123 -4.90 6.13 6.82
N TRP A 124 -5.48 4.95 6.66
CA TRP A 124 -5.84 4.39 5.37
C TRP A 124 -7.33 4.53 5.09
N ASP A 125 -7.64 5.01 3.90
CA ASP A 125 -8.96 4.92 3.30
C ASP A 125 -8.98 3.73 2.35
N TYR A 126 -10.13 3.06 2.23
CA TYR A 126 -10.26 1.86 1.41
C TYR A 126 -11.38 2.04 0.39
N SER A 127 -11.16 1.54 -0.82
CA SER A 127 -12.21 1.39 -1.81
C SER A 127 -13.21 0.30 -1.41
N GLY A 128 -14.29 0.19 -2.19
CA GLY A 128 -15.07 -1.05 -2.23
C GLY A 128 -14.21 -2.24 -2.70
N ARG A 129 -14.74 -3.45 -2.49
CA ARG A 129 -14.09 -4.68 -2.98
C ARG A 129 -14.05 -4.67 -4.51
N THR A 130 -12.92 -5.07 -5.08
CA THR A 130 -12.78 -5.31 -6.51
C THR A 130 -12.42 -6.78 -6.76
N MET A 131 -12.86 -7.30 -7.91
CA MET A 131 -12.51 -8.63 -8.38
C MET A 131 -11.52 -8.47 -9.53
N ILE A 132 -10.38 -9.13 -9.41
CA ILE A 132 -9.31 -9.10 -10.41
C ILE A 132 -9.08 -10.54 -10.86
N SER A 133 -9.11 -10.78 -12.16
CA SER A 133 -8.79 -12.06 -12.77
C SER A 133 -7.29 -12.15 -13.07
N GLY A 134 -6.78 -13.37 -13.31
CA GLY A 134 -5.39 -13.56 -13.77
C GLY A 134 -4.32 -13.48 -12.67
N LEU A 135 -4.74 -13.37 -11.41
CA LEU A 135 -3.87 -13.54 -10.25
C LEU A 135 -3.42 -15.00 -10.14
N ASN A 136 -2.15 -15.23 -9.81
CA ASN A 136 -1.55 -16.56 -9.86
C ASN A 136 -0.59 -16.88 -8.69
N ALA A 137 -0.55 -16.04 -7.66
CA ALA A 137 0.25 -16.32 -6.48
C ALA A 137 -0.39 -17.40 -5.59
N THR A 138 0.34 -17.80 -4.55
CA THR A 138 -0.17 -18.61 -3.45
C THR A 138 0.11 -17.90 -2.14
N TRP A 139 -0.80 -17.99 -1.17
CA TRP A 139 -0.51 -17.51 0.18
C TRP A 139 0.68 -18.30 0.74
N SER A 140 1.69 -17.59 1.23
CA SER A 140 2.78 -18.21 2.00
C SER A 140 2.26 -18.70 3.35
N GLN A 141 2.95 -19.66 3.95
CA GLN A 141 2.58 -20.12 5.29
C GLN A 141 2.67 -18.98 6.32
N ALA A 142 3.64 -18.07 6.15
CA ALA A 142 3.78 -16.89 7.01
C ALA A 142 2.54 -15.97 6.94
N GLU A 143 1.99 -15.71 5.75
CA GLU A 143 0.75 -14.92 5.59
C GLU A 143 -0.46 -15.59 6.25
N LEU A 144 -0.56 -16.93 6.13
CA LEU A 144 -1.62 -17.72 6.75
C LEU A 144 -1.52 -17.72 8.27
N ASP A 145 -0.31 -17.63 8.81
CA ASP A 145 -0.03 -17.51 10.24
C ASP A 145 -0.01 -16.04 10.73
N GLY A 146 -0.56 -15.12 9.92
CA GLY A 146 -0.84 -13.74 10.31
C GLY A 146 0.37 -12.82 10.28
N ARG A 147 1.41 -13.13 9.50
CA ARG A 147 2.58 -12.27 9.34
C ARG A 147 2.35 -11.22 8.26
N THR A 148 2.77 -9.98 8.56
CA THR A 148 2.90 -8.92 7.57
C THR A 148 4.14 -9.17 6.70
N MET A 149 3.97 -9.03 5.40
CA MET A 149 5.05 -9.20 4.42
C MET A 149 5.67 -7.84 4.09
N GLY A 150 6.93 -7.64 4.43
CA GLY A 150 7.66 -6.39 4.17
C GLY A 150 7.05 -5.17 4.87
N ASP A 151 7.31 -4.00 4.30
CA ASP A 151 6.71 -2.73 4.69
C ASP A 151 5.98 -2.13 3.48
N GLN A 152 4.67 -1.88 3.61
CA GLN A 152 3.84 -1.31 2.55
C GLN A 152 4.31 0.06 2.08
N ASP A 153 5.05 0.79 2.92
CA ASP A 153 5.66 2.08 2.62
C ASP A 153 7.07 1.94 2.04
N GLU A 154 7.57 0.73 1.80
CA GLU A 154 8.86 0.51 1.16
C GLU A 154 8.79 -0.45 -0.02
N VAL A 155 7.77 -1.30 -0.10
CA VAL A 155 7.64 -2.38 -1.09
C VAL A 155 6.60 -2.02 -2.15
N SER A 156 7.04 -1.93 -3.40
CA SER A 156 6.11 -1.83 -4.53
C SER A 156 5.44 -3.18 -4.79
N CYS A 157 4.26 -3.15 -5.40
CA CYS A 157 3.59 -4.40 -5.76
C CYS A 157 4.35 -5.23 -6.80
N GLU A 158 5.23 -4.62 -7.61
CA GLU A 158 6.15 -5.35 -8.52
C GLU A 158 7.20 -6.17 -7.76
N ALA A 159 7.61 -5.70 -6.57
CA ALA A 159 8.58 -6.41 -5.74
C ALA A 159 7.92 -7.45 -4.81
N TYR A 160 6.60 -7.42 -4.68
CA TYR A 160 5.90 -8.12 -3.60
C TYR A 160 5.96 -9.65 -3.72
N GLY A 161 5.94 -10.20 -4.93
CA GLY A 161 6.17 -11.64 -5.14
C GLY A 161 7.54 -12.11 -4.61
N CYS A 162 8.59 -11.34 -4.88
CA CYS A 162 9.94 -11.59 -4.34
C CYS A 162 9.96 -11.47 -2.80
N VAL A 163 9.30 -10.45 -2.25
CA VAL A 163 9.17 -10.28 -0.79
C VAL A 163 8.49 -11.49 -0.18
N ARG A 164 7.37 -11.97 -0.73
CA ARG A 164 6.69 -13.17 -0.24
C ARG A 164 7.62 -14.39 -0.21
N SER A 165 8.40 -14.61 -1.27
CA SER A 165 9.37 -15.71 -1.32
C SER A 165 10.46 -15.60 -0.25
N CYS A 166 10.90 -14.40 0.11
CA CYS A 166 11.84 -14.20 1.22
C CYS A 166 11.25 -14.68 2.55
N TYR A 167 10.00 -14.34 2.83
CA TYR A 167 9.34 -14.74 4.07
C TYR A 167 9.12 -16.26 4.10
N ASP A 168 8.65 -16.83 3.00
CA ASP A 168 8.42 -18.28 2.87
C ASP A 168 9.72 -19.09 3.04
N GLN A 169 10.85 -18.59 2.54
CA GLN A 169 12.15 -19.25 2.64
C GLN A 169 12.64 -19.41 4.09
N TYR A 170 12.40 -18.40 4.94
CA TYR A 170 12.96 -18.38 6.29
C TYR A 170 11.93 -18.72 7.38
N TYR A 171 10.64 -18.75 7.04
CA TYR A 171 9.59 -19.03 8.01
C TYR A 171 9.60 -20.50 8.43
N LYS A 172 9.72 -20.74 9.74
CA LYS A 172 9.75 -22.10 10.33
C LYS A 172 8.58 -22.38 11.28
N GLY A 173 7.54 -21.54 11.25
CA GLY A 173 6.38 -21.66 12.15
C GLY A 173 6.53 -20.94 13.50
N ASP A 174 7.72 -20.44 13.84
CA ASP A 174 7.93 -19.67 15.06
C ASP A 174 7.83 -18.15 14.80
N SER A 175 7.16 -17.51 15.73
CA SER A 175 6.79 -16.10 15.75
C SER A 175 7.96 -15.18 16.05
N ASP A 176 8.86 -15.65 16.92
CA ASP A 176 9.85 -14.83 17.60
C ASP A 176 11.28 -15.27 17.23
N ASP A 177 11.42 -15.88 16.04
CA ASP A 177 12.71 -16.28 15.51
C ASP A 177 13.49 -15.04 15.00
N GLU A 178 14.50 -14.63 15.77
CA GLU A 178 15.41 -13.53 15.42
C GLU A 178 16.13 -13.78 14.09
N GLU A 179 16.44 -15.05 13.78
CA GLU A 179 17.07 -15.43 12.52
C GLU A 179 16.13 -15.20 11.35
N TYR A 180 14.86 -15.62 11.49
CA TYR A 180 13.80 -15.36 10.52
C TYR A 180 13.65 -13.85 10.27
N ASN A 181 13.46 -13.06 11.32
CA ASN A 181 13.27 -11.61 11.19
C ASN A 181 14.44 -10.95 10.46
N ARG A 182 15.68 -11.29 10.85
CA ARG A 182 16.89 -10.71 10.23
C ARG A 182 17.07 -11.15 8.78
N LYS A 183 16.87 -12.42 8.47
CA LYS A 183 17.08 -12.97 7.11
C LYS A 183 15.98 -12.54 6.16
N SER A 184 14.71 -12.63 6.58
CA SER A 184 13.58 -12.12 5.81
C SER A 184 13.73 -10.63 5.55
N TYR A 185 14.15 -9.84 6.57
CA TYR A 185 14.42 -8.41 6.41
C TYR A 185 15.49 -8.13 5.35
N ALA A 186 16.67 -8.75 5.48
CA ALA A 186 17.75 -8.55 4.52
C ALA A 186 17.34 -8.94 3.08
N CYS A 187 16.58 -10.03 2.95
CA CYS A 187 16.09 -10.51 1.67
C CYS A 187 15.05 -9.57 1.05
N TRP A 188 14.00 -9.19 1.79
CA TRP A 188 12.96 -8.33 1.21
C TRP A 188 13.48 -6.92 0.91
N LYS A 189 14.44 -6.40 1.70
CA LYS A 189 15.13 -5.14 1.38
C LYS A 189 15.91 -5.22 0.07
N ALA A 190 16.47 -6.39 -0.26
CA ALA A 190 17.10 -6.61 -1.56
C ALA A 190 16.05 -6.62 -2.69
N CYS A 191 14.91 -7.31 -2.51
CA CYS A 191 13.79 -7.26 -3.47
C CYS A 191 13.34 -5.82 -3.72
N ALA A 192 13.09 -5.04 -2.66
CA ALA A 192 12.67 -3.65 -2.77
C ALA A 192 13.71 -2.79 -3.50
N ARG A 193 15.00 -2.98 -3.22
CA ARG A 193 16.08 -2.25 -3.92
C ARG A 193 16.13 -2.58 -5.41
N ASP A 194 15.98 -3.86 -5.76
CA ASP A 194 16.24 -4.35 -7.11
C ASP A 194 15.02 -4.27 -8.03
N LEU A 195 13.81 -4.34 -7.47
CA LEU A 195 12.56 -4.44 -8.22
C LEU A 195 11.62 -3.24 -8.05
N ASN A 196 11.83 -2.38 -7.04
CA ASN A 196 11.01 -1.17 -6.98
C ASN A 196 11.27 -0.27 -8.20
N PRO A 197 10.21 0.33 -8.75
CA PRO A 197 10.34 1.34 -9.79
C PRO A 197 11.30 2.47 -9.38
N SER A 198 12.21 2.83 -10.29
CA SER A 198 13.19 3.91 -10.08
C SER A 198 12.57 5.30 -9.96
N SER A 199 11.33 5.48 -10.44
CA SER A 199 10.57 6.72 -10.28
C SER A 199 9.50 6.58 -9.20
N ALA A 200 9.69 7.33 -8.11
CA ALA A 200 8.73 7.59 -7.04
C ALA A 200 7.36 8.14 -7.53
N ALA A 201 7.19 8.48 -8.80
CA ALA A 201 5.94 9.00 -9.34
C ALA A 201 5.09 7.96 -10.07
N SER A 202 5.66 6.85 -10.57
CA SER A 202 4.84 5.87 -11.29
C SER A 202 5.51 4.57 -11.73
N LEU A 203 4.70 3.51 -11.81
CA LEU A 203 4.89 2.30 -12.63
C LEU A 203 4.76 2.55 -14.15
N ASN A 204 4.35 3.75 -14.57
CA ASN A 204 4.01 4.06 -15.98
C ASN A 204 5.20 4.25 -16.95
N ALA A 205 6.33 3.57 -16.75
CA ALA A 205 7.48 3.70 -17.65
C ALA A 205 8.16 2.40 -18.10
N MET A 206 7.62 1.21 -17.80
CA MET A 206 8.23 -0.04 -18.30
C MET A 206 7.31 -0.83 -19.23
N PRO A 207 7.64 -0.95 -20.53
CA PRO A 207 7.02 -1.96 -21.37
C PRO A 207 7.40 -3.36 -20.86
N ILE A 208 6.39 -4.22 -20.71
CA ILE A 208 6.44 -5.63 -20.24
C ILE A 208 7.49 -6.50 -20.95
N ARG A 209 8.06 -6.04 -22.08
CA ARG A 209 9.08 -6.76 -22.84
C ARG A 209 10.42 -6.94 -22.12
N SER A 210 10.68 -6.24 -21.01
CA SER A 210 11.94 -6.38 -20.25
C SER A 210 11.90 -7.41 -19.11
N LEU A 211 10.71 -7.86 -18.68
CA LEU A 211 10.56 -8.79 -17.53
C LEU A 211 11.04 -10.22 -17.85
N LEU A 212 10.91 -10.66 -19.10
CA LEU A 212 11.43 -11.96 -19.55
C LEU A 212 12.97 -12.00 -19.68
N GLY A 213 13.64 -10.83 -19.71
CA GLY A 213 15.11 -10.75 -19.79
C GLY A 213 15.80 -10.73 -18.42
N VAL A 214 15.15 -10.19 -17.39
CA VAL A 214 15.75 -10.05 -16.04
C VAL A 214 15.47 -11.27 -15.17
N GLY A 215 14.29 -11.90 -15.30
CA GLY A 215 13.93 -13.11 -14.55
C GLY A 215 14.87 -14.31 -14.78
N VAL A 216 15.54 -14.38 -15.92
CA VAL A 216 16.50 -15.45 -16.23
C VAL A 216 17.90 -15.15 -15.68
N VAL A 217 18.27 -13.89 -15.46
CA VAL A 217 19.62 -13.51 -15.00
C VAL A 217 19.70 -13.45 -13.46
N VAL A 218 18.65 -12.99 -12.78
CA VAL A 218 18.65 -12.88 -11.31
C VAL A 218 18.41 -14.24 -10.64
N GLY A 219 17.59 -15.10 -11.24
CA GLY A 219 17.35 -16.47 -10.76
C GLY A 219 18.62 -17.33 -10.71
N PHE A 220 19.60 -17.09 -11.59
CA PHE A 220 20.87 -17.80 -11.58
C PHE A 220 21.91 -17.22 -10.61
N LEU A 221 21.89 -15.91 -10.34
CA LEU A 221 22.87 -15.31 -9.44
C LEU A 221 22.58 -15.59 -7.95
N HIS A 222 21.32 -15.72 -7.56
CA HIS A 222 20.98 -15.99 -6.15
C HIS A 222 21.11 -17.47 -5.76
N LEU A 223 21.18 -18.39 -6.72
CA LEU A 223 21.49 -19.81 -6.45
C LEU A 223 22.99 -20.07 -6.22
N ILE A 224 23.89 -19.20 -6.72
CA ILE A 224 25.34 -19.41 -6.59
C ILE A 224 25.88 -18.85 -5.26
N VAL A 225 25.28 -17.79 -4.72
CA VAL A 225 25.74 -17.18 -3.45
C VAL A 225 25.23 -17.95 -2.22
N GLY A 226 24.17 -18.76 -2.36
CA GLY A 226 23.69 -19.65 -1.28
C GLY A 226 24.43 -21.00 -1.18
N ALA A 227 25.39 -21.28 -2.08
CA ALA A 227 26.10 -22.55 -2.16
C ALA A 227 27.61 -22.44 -1.87
N LEU A 228 28.08 -21.29 -1.35
CA LEU A 228 29.45 -21.05 -0.88
C LEU A 228 29.47 -20.68 0.60
#